data_AF-A0A495FKS3-F1
#
_entry.id   AF-A0A495FKS3-F1
#
_cell.length_a   1.000
_cell.length_b   1.000
_cell.length_c   1.000
_cell.angle_alpha   90.00
_cell.angle_beta   90.00
_cell.angle_gamma   90.00
#
_symmetry.space_group_name_H-M   'P 1'
#
loop_
_entity.id
_entity.type
_entity.pdbx_description
1 polymer ?
#
loop_
_entity_poly.entity_id
_entity_poly.type
_entity_poly.pdbx_seq_one_letter_code
_entity_poly.pdbx_strand_id
1 'polypeptide(L)'
;MHELINLPGDRGQHDSDGGWCREHVAANQNVALATLQELAADKDDVMARRNAANNPVLDDQSLWMMIEDKDDLTAYAARERLGLIPKPRPNTFARPVNIPVIDPKSGRIIKP
;
A
#
# COMPACT_ATOMS: atom_id res chain seq x y z
N MET A 1 -20.03 -13.73 -4.73
CA MET A 1 -18.90 -13.91 -5.67
C MET A 1 -17.66 -14.06 -4.78
N HIS A 2 -17.19 -15.29 -4.59
CA HIS A 2 -16.09 -15.70 -3.68
C HIS A 2 -15.01 -16.50 -4.47
N GLU A 3 -14.87 -16.19 -5.75
CA GLU A 3 -14.17 -17.06 -6.71
C GLU A 3 -12.78 -16.54 -7.10
N LEU A 4 -12.46 -15.27 -6.82
CA LEU A 4 -11.24 -14.66 -7.33
C LEU A 4 -9.99 -15.16 -6.60
N ILE A 5 -10.01 -15.27 -5.28
CA ILE A 5 -8.87 -15.83 -4.51
C ILE A 5 -8.65 -17.32 -4.80
N ASN A 6 -9.69 -17.99 -5.30
CA ASN A 6 -9.67 -19.40 -5.67
C ASN A 6 -9.26 -19.64 -7.12
N LEU A 7 -9.03 -18.58 -7.91
CA LEU A 7 -8.55 -18.73 -9.28
C LEU A 7 -7.18 -19.43 -9.29
N PRO A 8 -7.01 -20.45 -10.15
CA PRO A 8 -5.72 -21.11 -10.32
C PRO A 8 -4.71 -20.12 -10.93
N GLY A 9 -3.43 -20.32 -10.62
CA GLY A 9 -2.36 -19.45 -11.05
C GLY A 9 -1.44 -19.08 -9.90
N ASP A 10 -0.18 -18.85 -10.20
CA ASP A 10 0.80 -18.50 -9.18
C ASP A 10 0.44 -17.16 -8.54
N ARG A 11 0.40 -17.15 -7.21
CA ARG A 11 0.02 -15.98 -6.42
C ARG A 11 1.30 -15.20 -6.14
N GLY A 12 1.45 -14.06 -6.81
CA GLY A 12 2.64 -13.21 -6.69
C GLY A 12 3.66 -13.33 -7.84
N GLN A 13 3.38 -14.13 -8.87
CA GLN A 13 4.12 -14.07 -10.14
C GLN A 13 3.25 -13.51 -11.27
N HIS A 14 3.82 -12.55 -11.99
CA HIS A 14 3.17 -11.79 -13.08
C HIS A 14 2.92 -12.62 -14.35
N ASP A 15 2.87 -13.94 -14.27
CA ASP A 15 2.84 -14.82 -15.44
C ASP A 15 1.61 -15.76 -15.47
N SER A 16 0.72 -15.68 -14.48
CA SER A 16 -0.52 -16.45 -14.48
C SER A 16 -1.74 -15.59 -14.82
N ASP A 17 -2.60 -16.13 -15.69
CA ASP A 17 -3.88 -15.52 -16.05
C ASP A 17 -4.73 -15.18 -14.80
N GLY A 18 -4.70 -16.06 -13.79
CA GLY A 18 -5.39 -15.85 -12.52
C GLY A 18 -4.84 -14.69 -11.70
N GLY A 19 -3.51 -14.54 -11.62
CA GLY A 19 -2.86 -13.40 -10.99
C GLY A 19 -3.21 -12.07 -11.67
N TRP A 20 -3.16 -12.04 -13.00
CA TRP A 20 -3.54 -10.86 -13.77
C TRP A 20 -5.00 -10.45 -13.55
N CYS A 21 -5.91 -11.42 -13.51
CA CYS A 21 -7.33 -11.15 -13.24
C CYS A 21 -7.52 -10.52 -11.86
N ARG A 22 -6.92 -11.09 -10.80
CA ARG A 22 -7.02 -10.53 -9.43
C ARG A 22 -6.45 -9.12 -9.37
N GLU A 23 -5.29 -8.88 -9.98
CA GLU A 23 -4.64 -7.57 -10.00
C GLU A 23 -5.51 -6.50 -10.68
N HIS A 24 -6.08 -6.81 -11.84
CA HIS A 24 -6.95 -5.89 -12.59
C HIS A 24 -8.26 -5.61 -11.87
N VAL A 25 -8.87 -6.63 -11.26
CA VAL A 25 -10.08 -6.44 -10.46
C VAL A 25 -9.78 -5.57 -9.23
N ALA A 26 -8.66 -5.79 -8.54
CA ALA A 26 -8.25 -4.98 -7.41
C ALA A 26 -7.98 -3.51 -7.79
N ALA A 27 -7.49 -3.24 -9.01
CA ALA A 27 -7.26 -1.88 -9.51
C ALA A 27 -8.53 -1.18 -10.04
N ASN A 28 -9.62 -1.92 -10.27
CA ASN A 28 -10.84 -1.38 -10.85
C ASN A 28 -11.63 -0.52 -9.85
N GLN A 29 -11.84 0.76 -10.17
CA GLN A 29 -12.58 1.71 -9.33
C GLN A 29 -14.10 1.47 -9.28
N ASN A 30 -14.62 0.57 -10.12
CA ASN A 30 -16.04 0.16 -10.12
C ASN A 30 -16.25 -1.22 -9.50
N VAL A 31 -15.22 -1.81 -8.89
CA VAL A 31 -15.32 -3.11 -8.22
C VAL A 31 -16.29 -3.03 -7.03
N ALA A 32 -16.97 -4.14 -6.72
CA ALA A 32 -17.75 -4.23 -5.51
C ALA A 32 -16.83 -4.24 -4.27
N LEU A 33 -17.19 -3.48 -3.23
CA LEU A 33 -16.42 -3.40 -1.99
C LEU A 33 -16.10 -4.79 -1.40
N ALA A 34 -17.09 -5.68 -1.34
CA ALA A 34 -16.90 -7.03 -0.79
C ALA A 34 -15.83 -7.85 -1.55
N THR A 35 -15.79 -7.72 -2.87
CA THR A 35 -14.77 -8.36 -3.71
C THR A 35 -13.40 -7.76 -3.48
N LEU A 36 -13.33 -6.44 -3.28
CA LEU A 36 -12.07 -5.75 -2.98
C LEU A 36 -11.53 -6.11 -1.58
N GLN A 37 -12.42 -6.29 -0.60
CA GLN A 37 -12.08 -6.76 0.74
C GLN A 37 -11.51 -8.18 0.71
N GLU A 38 -12.07 -9.06 -0.11
CA GLU A 38 -11.57 -10.41 -0.33
C GLU A 38 -10.14 -10.39 -0.88
N LEU A 39 -9.88 -9.59 -1.92
CA LEU A 39 -8.55 -9.43 -2.52
C LEU A 39 -7.55 -8.75 -1.58
N ALA A 40 -7.99 -7.80 -0.76
CA ALA A 40 -7.17 -7.17 0.27
C ALA A 40 -6.73 -8.17 1.36
N ALA A 41 -7.52 -9.22 1.60
CA ALA A 41 -7.21 -10.29 2.56
C ALA A 41 -6.38 -11.43 1.96
N ASP A 42 -6.14 -11.45 0.65
CA ASP A 42 -5.36 -12.50 -0.03
C ASP A 42 -3.88 -12.41 0.32
N LYS A 43 -3.44 -13.22 1.30
CA LYS A 43 -2.07 -13.20 1.82
C LYS A 43 -1.02 -13.67 0.81
N ASP A 44 -1.44 -14.37 -0.22
CA ASP A 44 -0.53 -14.96 -1.18
C ASP A 44 -0.28 -14.01 -2.37
N ASP A 45 -1.24 -13.13 -2.69
CA ASP A 45 -1.12 -12.20 -3.83
C ASP A 45 -0.78 -10.76 -3.39
N VAL A 46 0.52 -10.44 -3.36
CA VAL A 46 1.01 -9.12 -2.96
C VAL A 46 0.51 -8.01 -3.89
N MET A 47 0.42 -8.25 -5.20
CA MET A 47 0.03 -7.22 -6.16
C MET A 47 -1.45 -6.90 -6.05
N ALA A 48 -2.30 -7.92 -5.89
CA ALA A 48 -3.72 -7.73 -5.63
C ALA A 48 -3.94 -6.94 -4.33
N ARG A 49 -3.26 -7.29 -3.22
CA ARG A 49 -3.35 -6.51 -1.97
C ARG A 49 -2.89 -5.07 -2.14
N ARG A 50 -1.76 -4.85 -2.81
CA ARG A 50 -1.23 -3.50 -3.05
C ARG A 50 -2.20 -2.65 -3.87
N ASN A 51 -2.80 -3.21 -4.91
CA ASN A 51 -3.80 -2.50 -5.70
C ASN A 51 -5.07 -2.23 -4.89
N ALA A 52 -5.51 -3.19 -4.07
CA ALA A 52 -6.64 -2.99 -3.17
C ALA A 52 -6.41 -1.85 -2.17
N ALA A 53 -5.22 -1.77 -1.56
CA ALA A 53 -4.85 -0.68 -0.66
C ALA A 53 -4.91 0.69 -1.36
N ASN A 54 -4.48 0.77 -2.63
CA ASN A 54 -4.52 2.01 -3.42
C ASN A 54 -5.90 2.32 -4.01
N ASN A 55 -6.84 1.38 -3.99
CA ASN A 55 -8.14 1.55 -4.63
C ASN A 55 -9.10 2.36 -3.73
N PRO A 56 -9.59 3.52 -4.18
CA PRO A 56 -10.45 4.41 -3.38
C PRO A 56 -11.75 3.77 -2.89
N VAL A 57 -12.20 2.67 -3.53
CA VAL A 57 -13.38 1.92 -3.11
C VAL A 57 -13.17 1.20 -1.77
N LEU A 58 -11.92 0.80 -1.45
CA LEU A 58 -11.64 0.10 -0.20
C LEU A 58 -11.86 1.05 0.99
N ASP A 59 -12.60 0.56 1.98
CA ASP A 59 -12.98 1.31 3.17
C ASP A 59 -11.85 1.40 4.21
N ASP A 60 -11.94 2.41 5.07
CA ASP A 60 -10.94 2.67 6.11
C ASP A 60 -10.76 1.49 7.06
N GLN A 61 -11.84 0.77 7.38
CA GLN A 61 -11.79 -0.40 8.25
C GLN A 61 -10.89 -1.51 7.67
N SER A 62 -10.96 -1.76 6.36
CA SER A 62 -10.08 -2.73 5.71
C SER A 62 -8.65 -2.20 5.61
N LEU A 63 -8.45 -0.92 5.32
CA LEU A 63 -7.13 -0.30 5.30
C LEU A 63 -6.41 -0.43 6.66
N TRP A 64 -7.14 -0.31 7.78
CA TRP A 64 -6.61 -0.53 9.12
C TRP A 64 -6.03 -1.93 9.33
N MET A 65 -6.53 -2.94 8.62
CA MET A 65 -5.97 -4.29 8.70
C MET A 65 -4.67 -4.44 7.89
N MET A 66 -4.40 -3.51 6.96
CA MET A 66 -3.27 -3.56 6.02
C MET A 66 -2.10 -2.68 6.45
N ILE A 67 -2.25 -1.83 7.48
CA ILE A 67 -1.16 -0.92 7.90
C ILE A 67 0.10 -1.68 8.31
N GLU A 68 -0.05 -2.90 8.85
CA GLU A 68 1.07 -3.79 9.20
C GLU A 68 1.24 -4.94 8.20
N ASP A 69 0.85 -4.75 6.93
CA ASP A 69 1.12 -5.76 5.89
C ASP A 69 2.60 -6.12 5.83
N LYS A 70 2.88 -7.38 5.49
CA LYS A 70 4.24 -7.91 5.31
C LYS A 70 4.98 -7.22 4.18
N ASP A 71 4.26 -6.72 3.18
CA ASP A 71 4.81 -5.93 2.10
C ASP A 71 4.81 -4.45 2.48
N ASP A 72 5.98 -3.85 2.54
CA ASP A 72 6.17 -2.46 2.97
C ASP A 72 5.42 -1.46 2.06
N LEU A 73 5.28 -1.76 0.76
CA LEU A 73 4.57 -0.87 -0.18
C LEU A 73 3.06 -0.93 0.03
N THR A 74 2.52 -2.10 0.34
CA THR A 74 1.11 -2.30 0.71
C THR A 74 0.80 -1.59 2.03
N ALA A 75 1.65 -1.78 3.04
CA ALA A 75 1.55 -1.09 4.32
C ALA A 75 1.67 0.44 4.19
N TYR A 76 2.60 0.91 3.35
CA TYR A 76 2.75 2.34 3.01
C TYR A 76 1.47 2.91 2.43
N ALA A 77 0.89 2.25 1.41
CA ALA A 77 -0.32 2.74 0.75
C ALA A 77 -1.50 2.84 1.71
N ALA A 78 -1.68 1.84 2.58
CA ALA A 78 -2.72 1.86 3.60
C ALA A 78 -2.54 3.01 4.60
N ARG A 79 -1.31 3.18 5.11
CA ARG A 79 -0.97 4.28 6.04
C ARG A 79 -1.15 5.65 5.41
N GLU A 80 -0.71 5.83 4.17
CA GLU A 80 -0.82 7.09 3.43
C GLU A 80 -2.28 7.50 3.25
N ARG A 81 -3.16 6.55 2.85
CA ARG A 81 -4.60 6.84 2.72
C ARG A 81 -5.30 7.15 4.03
N LEU A 82 -4.88 6.51 5.12
CA LEU A 82 -5.39 6.79 6.47
C LEU A 82 -4.76 8.05 7.10
N GLY A 83 -3.84 8.74 6.40
CA GLY A 83 -3.15 9.92 6.93
C GLY A 83 -2.18 9.62 8.09
N LEU A 84 -1.74 8.37 8.22
CA LEU A 84 -0.79 7.92 9.22
C LEU A 84 0.66 8.19 8.78
N ILE A 85 1.60 8.11 9.72
CA ILE A 85 3.03 8.15 9.39
C ILE A 85 3.33 6.96 8.46
N PRO A 86 3.80 7.19 7.22
CA PRO A 86 4.06 6.11 6.28
C PRO A 86 5.24 5.25 6.74
N LYS A 87 5.19 3.94 6.48
CA LYS A 87 6.39 3.10 6.63
C LYS A 87 7.43 3.55 5.59
N PRO A 88 8.72 3.68 5.95
CA PRO A 88 9.73 4.01 4.97
C PRO A 88 9.73 2.94 3.87
N ARG A 89 9.56 3.34 2.61
CA ARG A 89 9.58 2.36 1.50
C ARG A 89 10.97 1.71 1.45
N PRO A 90 11.08 0.45 1.02
CA PRO A 90 12.38 -0.16 0.75
C PRO A 90 13.17 0.75 -0.19
N ASN A 91 14.41 1.10 0.19
CA ASN A 91 15.30 2.04 -0.50
C ASN A 91 14.91 3.53 -0.50
N THR A 92 13.92 3.96 0.28
CA THR A 92 13.79 5.38 0.61
C THR A 92 14.74 5.65 1.77
N PHE A 93 16.01 5.95 1.47
CA PHE A 93 16.81 6.75 2.39
C PHE A 93 15.95 7.96 2.70
N ALA A 94 15.47 8.08 3.94
CA ALA A 94 14.87 9.32 4.40
C ALA A 94 15.85 10.40 3.96
N ARG A 95 15.46 11.24 2.99
CA ARG A 95 16.29 12.40 2.63
C ARG A 95 16.54 13.06 3.98
N PRO A 96 17.81 13.18 4.45
CA PRO A 96 18.04 13.87 5.69
C PRO A 96 17.38 15.21 5.51
N VAL A 97 16.30 15.44 6.27
CA VAL A 97 15.62 16.73 6.26
C VAL A 97 16.71 17.65 6.75
N ASN A 98 17.27 18.45 5.84
CA ASN A 98 18.36 19.34 6.17
C ASN A 98 17.72 20.50 6.94
N ILE A 99 17.42 20.25 8.21
CA ILE A 99 16.88 21.24 9.12
C ILE A 99 18.05 22.21 9.35
N PRO A 100 17.99 23.45 8.83
CA PRO A 100 19.05 24.41 9.07
C PRO A 100 19.15 24.62 10.58
N VAL A 101 20.35 24.43 11.14
CA VAL A 101 20.59 24.85 12.52
C VAL A 101 20.51 26.38 12.51
N ILE A 102 19.75 26.98 13.42
CA ILE A 102 19.61 28.43 13.53
C ILE A 102 20.25 28.85 14.84
N ASP A 103 21.15 29.83 14.78
CA ASP A 103 21.71 30.44 15.99
C ASP A 103 20.60 31.18 16.77
N PRO A 104 20.30 30.78 18.02
CA PRO A 104 19.23 31.38 18.81
C PRO A 104 19.38 32.88 19.06
N LYS A 105 20.62 33.41 18.98
CA LYS A 105 20.91 34.83 19.26
C LYS A 105 20.88 35.71 18.01
N SER A 106 21.23 35.14 16.85
CA SER A 106 21.37 35.93 15.62
C SER A 106 20.34 35.60 14.55
N GLY A 107 19.59 34.50 14.69
CA GLY A 107 18.61 34.05 13.69
C GLY A 107 19.24 33.58 12.38
N ARG A 108 20.57 33.48 12.31
CA ARG A 108 21.29 33.07 11.11
C ARG A 108 21.36 31.56 11.02
N ILE A 109 21.28 31.06 9.78
CA ILE A 109 21.51 29.66 9.46
C ILE A 109 22.99 29.34 9.70
N ILE A 110 23.27 28.53 10.72
CA ILE A 110 24.53 27.82 10.91
C ILE A 110 24.36 26.53 10.09
N LYS A 111 24.96 26.50 8.89
CA LYS A 111 24.88 25.32 8.00
C LYS A 111 25.37 24.04 8.71
N PRO A 112 24.90 22.85 8.30
CA PRO A 112 25.60 21.61 8.62
C PRO A 112 27.01 21.58 7.99
#